data_AF-A0A351F4K6-F1
#
_entry.id   AF-A0A351F4K6-F1
#
_cell.length_a   1.000
_cell.length_b   1.000
_cell.length_c   1.000
_cell.angle_alpha   90.00
_cell.angle_beta   90.00
_cell.angle_gamma   90.00
#
_symmetry.space_group_name_H-M   'P 1'
#
loop_
_entity.id
_entity.type
_entity.pdbx_description
1 polymer ?
#
loop_
_entity_poly.entity_id
_entity_poly.type
_entity_poly.pdbx_seq_one_letter_code
_entity_poly.pdbx_strand_id
1 'polypeptide(L)'
;MFSLNSDLSERKAGYIFMSIWLLILAFYLTWDGWVYEWEVCGYDGPNQHFDLNLFDMRYGVINGQIKYFSTSNLHNIIYLCYYGLLMAWLGLLTGNKYLKHGAMSLTSVMFLAILFTLRPSDHQHILQFVWDIVHLSGIIACAYLFYKNKFRFRWALPVIFSTWVVYYLSLFLLKPWPFWENNHLAYYGINQINKMPFYFYGLEFALAIFILISINLGVSGLQPKFTGRKARIILPFIMGFIAYLILLFLGLVQLEHLDIGTC
;
A
#
# COMPACT_ATOMS: atom_id res chain seq x y z
N MET A 1 -3.51 -27.76 -9.68
CA MET A 1 -4.41 -27.48 -10.81
C MET A 1 -5.05 -26.13 -10.55
N PHE A 2 -4.71 -25.08 -11.31
CA PHE A 2 -5.35 -23.77 -11.16
C PHE A 2 -6.65 -23.78 -11.98
N SER A 3 -7.79 -23.91 -11.31
CA SER A 3 -9.10 -23.76 -11.94
C SER A 3 -9.59 -22.33 -11.76
N LEU A 4 -10.19 -21.77 -12.83
CA LEU A 4 -10.95 -20.53 -12.72
C LEU A 4 -12.14 -20.71 -11.77
N ASN A 5 -12.51 -19.63 -11.10
CA ASN A 5 -13.66 -19.59 -10.20
C ASN A 5 -14.94 -19.95 -10.96
N SER A 6 -15.76 -20.81 -10.34
CA SER A 6 -17.05 -21.23 -10.87
C SER A 6 -18.11 -20.12 -10.79
N ASP A 7 -17.99 -19.17 -9.84
CA ASP A 7 -18.86 -18.00 -9.78
C ASP A 7 -18.49 -17.02 -10.90
N LEU A 8 -19.39 -16.90 -11.89
CA LEU A 8 -19.19 -16.03 -13.05
C LEU A 8 -19.12 -14.54 -12.67
N SER A 9 -19.85 -14.11 -11.64
CA SER A 9 -19.85 -12.72 -11.18
C SER A 9 -18.52 -12.37 -10.55
N GLU A 10 -18.00 -13.23 -9.67
CA GLU A 10 -16.69 -13.03 -9.06
C GLU A 10 -15.59 -13.09 -10.13
N ARG A 11 -15.68 -14.01 -11.09
CA ARG A 11 -14.71 -14.11 -12.19
C ARG A 11 -14.68 -12.86 -13.08
N LYS A 12 -15.85 -12.32 -13.44
CA LYS A 12 -15.94 -11.05 -14.20
C LYS A 12 -15.32 -9.89 -13.43
N ALA A 13 -15.63 -9.75 -12.14
CA ALA A 13 -15.00 -8.75 -11.29
C ALA A 13 -13.48 -8.94 -11.22
N GLY A 14 -13.02 -10.19 -11.09
CA GLY A 14 -11.60 -10.53 -11.09
C GLY A 14 -10.87 -10.06 -12.35
N TYR A 15 -11.46 -10.24 -13.54
CA TYR A 15 -10.86 -9.73 -14.79
C TYR A 15 -10.80 -8.20 -14.83
N ILE A 16 -11.83 -7.50 -14.35
CA ILE A 16 -11.85 -6.04 -14.29
C ILE A 16 -10.71 -5.53 -13.39
N PHE A 17 -10.61 -6.05 -12.16
CA PHE A 17 -9.56 -5.62 -11.22
C PHE A 17 -8.15 -6.04 -11.67
N MET A 18 -8.01 -7.18 -12.36
CA MET A 18 -6.74 -7.57 -12.98
C MET A 18 -6.32 -6.56 -14.05
N SER A 19 -7.24 -6.15 -14.94
CA SER A 19 -6.93 -5.14 -15.96
C SER A 19 -6.52 -3.81 -15.35
N ILE A 20 -7.23 -3.34 -14.32
CA ILE A 20 -6.86 -2.12 -13.58
C ILE A 20 -5.46 -2.26 -12.99
N TRP A 21 -5.18 -3.37 -12.32
CA TRP A 21 -3.88 -3.63 -11.70
C TRP A 21 -2.73 -3.65 -12.72
N LEU A 22 -2.95 -4.25 -13.90
CA LEU A 22 -1.97 -4.30 -15.00
C LEU A 22 -1.77 -2.93 -15.66
N LEU A 23 -2.83 -2.13 -15.83
CA LEU A 23 -2.71 -0.77 -16.35
C LEU A 23 -1.89 0.11 -15.41
N ILE A 24 -2.12 -0.01 -14.11
CA ILE A 24 -1.31 0.67 -13.08
C ILE A 24 0.15 0.19 -13.14
N LEU A 25 0.37 -1.12 -13.29
CA LEU A 25 1.73 -1.66 -13.44
C LEU A 25 2.44 -1.04 -14.64
N ALA A 26 1.76 -1.04 -15.80
CA ALA A 26 2.31 -0.51 -17.03
C ALA A 26 2.63 0.98 -16.88
N PHE A 27 1.72 1.75 -16.27
CA PHE A 27 1.95 3.16 -15.96
C PHE A 27 3.21 3.37 -15.11
N TYR A 28 3.37 2.61 -14.02
CA TYR A 28 4.58 2.65 -13.18
C TYR A 28 5.85 2.20 -13.88
N LEU A 29 5.75 1.39 -14.94
CA LEU A 29 6.90 0.95 -15.74
C LEU A 29 7.27 1.92 -16.87
N THR A 30 6.32 2.72 -17.36
CA THR A 30 6.49 3.51 -18.60
C THR A 30 6.50 5.02 -18.39
N TRP A 31 5.91 5.51 -17.30
CA TRP A 31 5.92 6.94 -17.01
C TRP A 31 7.13 7.26 -16.13
N ASP A 32 7.88 8.27 -16.52
CA ASP A 32 9.05 8.80 -15.80
C ASP A 32 8.83 10.29 -15.40
N GLY A 33 7.62 10.81 -15.65
CA GLY A 33 7.26 12.20 -15.33
C GLY A 33 7.20 12.52 -13.83
N TRP A 34 7.49 11.53 -12.98
CA TRP A 34 7.56 11.66 -11.52
C TRP A 34 8.61 12.68 -11.09
N VAL A 35 9.79 12.63 -11.72
CA VAL A 35 10.90 13.54 -11.43
C VAL A 35 10.58 14.94 -11.92
N TYR A 36 9.94 15.06 -13.10
CA TYR A 36 9.56 16.34 -13.67
C TYR A 36 8.50 17.06 -12.84
N GLU A 37 7.40 16.38 -12.44
CA GLU A 37 6.41 16.97 -11.53
C GLU A 37 7.06 17.34 -10.19
N TRP A 38 7.99 16.52 -9.68
CA TRP A 38 8.68 16.77 -8.41
C TRP A 38 9.64 17.98 -8.47
N GLU A 39 10.48 18.05 -9.51
CA GLU A 39 11.51 19.08 -9.70
C GLU A 39 10.91 20.42 -10.13
N VAL A 40 9.87 20.41 -10.96
CA VAL A 40 9.25 21.64 -11.48
C VAL A 40 8.15 22.16 -10.57
N CYS A 41 7.37 21.28 -9.92
CA CYS A 41 6.26 21.70 -9.05
C CYS A 41 6.64 21.91 -7.57
N GLY A 42 7.94 21.79 -7.22
CA GLY A 42 8.45 22.28 -5.95
C GLY A 42 8.13 21.42 -4.72
N TYR A 43 8.00 20.10 -4.88
CA TYR A 43 7.80 19.22 -3.72
C TYR A 43 9.11 19.07 -2.92
N ASP A 44 9.25 19.81 -1.83
CA ASP A 44 10.42 19.80 -0.94
C ASP A 44 10.34 18.70 0.16
N GLY A 45 9.37 17.80 0.04
CA GLY A 45 9.18 16.64 0.92
C GLY A 45 9.96 15.40 0.47
N PRO A 46 10.09 14.36 1.32
CA PRO A 46 10.61 13.06 0.90
C PRO A 46 9.63 12.43 -0.10
N ASN A 47 10.05 12.21 -1.35
CA ASN A 47 9.18 11.69 -2.42
C ASN A 47 8.44 10.42 -1.95
N GLN A 48 7.14 10.27 -2.18
CA GLN A 48 6.36 9.16 -1.59
C GLN A 48 6.01 8.06 -2.58
N HIS A 49 6.74 7.94 -3.70
CA HIS A 49 6.19 7.32 -4.90
C HIS A 49 7.04 6.23 -5.53
N PHE A 50 6.32 5.45 -6.32
CA PHE A 50 6.71 4.15 -6.86
C PHE A 50 7.37 4.37 -8.22
N ASP A 51 8.69 4.18 -8.30
CA ASP A 51 9.41 4.07 -9.55
C ASP A 51 9.96 2.64 -9.68
N LEU A 52 9.47 1.91 -10.70
CA LEU A 52 9.97 0.57 -11.03
C LEU A 52 11.14 0.62 -12.01
N ASN A 53 11.52 1.80 -12.49
CA ASN A 53 12.70 1.99 -13.31
C ASN A 53 13.96 1.93 -12.45
N LEU A 54 14.37 0.70 -12.11
CA LEU A 54 15.57 0.41 -11.32
C LEU A 54 16.87 0.92 -11.97
N PHE A 55 16.81 1.39 -13.23
CA PHE A 55 17.97 1.75 -14.03
C PHE A 55 18.18 3.27 -14.16
N ASP A 56 17.25 4.13 -13.73
CA ASP A 56 17.38 5.59 -13.88
C ASP A 56 17.62 6.32 -12.55
N MET A 57 18.28 5.63 -11.62
CA MET A 57 18.63 6.23 -10.35
C MET A 57 19.70 7.32 -10.53
N ARG A 58 19.32 8.60 -10.49
CA ARG A 58 20.23 9.75 -10.49
C ARG A 58 20.20 10.49 -9.16
N TYR A 59 21.39 10.81 -8.66
CA TYR A 59 21.58 11.68 -7.50
C TYR A 59 22.89 12.46 -7.66
N GLY A 60 23.06 13.53 -6.88
CA GLY A 60 24.29 14.29 -6.81
C GLY A 60 24.58 14.79 -5.40
N VAL A 61 25.77 15.34 -5.20
CA VAL A 61 26.17 15.95 -3.93
C VAL A 61 26.18 17.46 -4.12
N ILE A 62 25.27 18.16 -3.43
CA ILE A 62 25.17 19.62 -3.45
C ILE A 62 25.41 20.12 -2.04
N ASN A 63 26.42 20.99 -1.86
CA ASN A 63 26.78 21.57 -0.56
C ASN A 63 27.04 20.52 0.56
N GLY A 64 27.62 19.38 0.21
CA GLY A 64 27.92 18.29 1.16
C GLY A 64 26.70 17.45 1.56
N GLN A 65 25.52 17.73 1.00
CA GLN A 65 24.31 16.93 1.20
C GLN A 65 24.00 16.12 -0.08
N ILE A 66 23.53 14.89 0.11
CA ILE A 66 23.06 14.05 -0.99
C ILE A 66 21.70 14.58 -1.46
N LYS A 67 21.62 15.01 -2.71
CA LYS A 67 20.38 15.40 -3.38
C LYS A 67 20.01 14.35 -4.42
N TYR A 68 18.85 13.72 -4.25
CA TYR A 68 18.33 12.73 -5.18
C TYR A 68 17.59 13.45 -6.33
N PHE A 69 17.86 13.07 -7.57
CA PHE A 69 17.20 13.57 -8.79
C PHE A 69 16.24 12.54 -9.40
N SER A 70 16.13 11.38 -8.77
CA SER A 70 15.17 10.31 -9.05
C SER A 70 14.77 9.74 -7.70
N THR A 71 13.64 9.06 -7.63
CA THR A 71 13.07 8.70 -6.34
C THR A 71 12.46 7.31 -6.40
N SER A 72 13.22 6.30 -6.01
CA SER A 72 12.62 5.04 -5.57
C SER A 72 12.40 5.13 -4.07
N ASN A 73 11.33 5.81 -3.65
CA ASN A 73 10.91 5.81 -2.26
C ASN A 73 9.86 4.74 -2.04
N LEU A 74 10.34 3.63 -1.48
CA LEU A 74 9.48 2.51 -1.10
C LEU A 74 8.61 2.89 0.09
N HIS A 75 7.40 3.35 -0.21
CA HIS A 75 6.35 3.50 0.78
C HIS A 75 5.77 2.13 1.17
N ASN A 76 6.21 1.57 2.31
CA ASN A 76 5.81 0.24 2.81
C ASN A 76 4.29 0.00 2.84
N ILE A 77 3.46 1.03 3.09
CA ILE A 77 1.99 0.93 3.11
C ILE A 77 1.36 0.86 1.70
N ILE A 78 1.93 1.53 0.69
CA ILE A 78 1.43 1.52 -0.70
C ILE A 78 1.67 0.15 -1.32
N TYR A 79 2.80 -0.52 -1.02
CA TYR A 79 3.01 -1.93 -1.41
C TYR A 79 1.89 -2.82 -0.91
N LEU A 80 1.43 -2.61 0.33
CA LEU A 80 0.35 -3.42 0.89
C LEU A 80 -0.99 -3.17 0.20
N CYS A 81 -1.20 -1.98 -0.35
CA CYS A 81 -2.40 -1.62 -1.09
C CYS A 81 -2.38 -2.24 -2.51
N TYR A 82 -1.26 -2.10 -3.22
CA TYR A 82 -1.07 -2.73 -4.52
C TYR A 82 -1.05 -4.26 -4.42
N TYR A 83 -0.41 -4.80 -3.39
CA TYR A 83 -0.40 -6.22 -3.04
C TYR A 83 -1.78 -6.72 -2.65
N GLY A 84 -2.54 -5.95 -1.87
CA GLY A 84 -3.90 -6.35 -1.51
C GLY A 84 -4.85 -6.35 -2.70
N LEU A 85 -4.68 -5.43 -3.66
CA LEU A 85 -5.40 -5.48 -4.94
C LEU A 85 -5.00 -6.72 -5.76
N LEU A 86 -3.70 -7.08 -5.77
CA LEU A 86 -3.20 -8.33 -6.37
C LEU A 86 -3.89 -9.56 -5.77
N MET A 87 -3.94 -9.63 -4.43
CA MET A 87 -4.63 -10.72 -3.72
C MET A 87 -6.13 -10.74 -4.03
N ALA A 88 -6.77 -9.57 -4.15
CA ALA A 88 -8.19 -9.45 -4.40
C ALA A 88 -8.57 -10.03 -5.77
N TRP A 89 -7.91 -9.58 -6.84
CA TRP A 89 -8.25 -10.05 -8.19
C TRP A 89 -7.86 -11.52 -8.39
N LEU A 90 -6.73 -11.98 -7.84
CA LEU A 90 -6.36 -13.40 -7.88
C LEU A 90 -7.38 -14.26 -7.11
N GLY A 91 -7.83 -13.80 -5.94
CA GLY A 91 -8.85 -14.48 -5.14
C GLY A 91 -10.20 -14.56 -5.86
N LEU A 92 -10.58 -13.49 -6.57
CA LEU A 92 -11.79 -13.44 -7.39
C LEU A 92 -11.71 -14.36 -8.61
N LEU A 93 -10.59 -14.37 -9.33
CA LEU A 93 -10.40 -15.21 -10.52
C LEU A 93 -10.26 -16.69 -10.22
N THR A 94 -9.62 -17.06 -9.11
CA THR A 94 -9.31 -18.46 -8.77
C THR A 94 -10.30 -19.07 -7.79
N GLY A 95 -11.11 -18.26 -7.10
CA GLY A 95 -11.97 -18.74 -6.01
C GLY A 95 -11.20 -19.11 -4.74
N ASN A 96 -9.88 -18.85 -4.68
CA ASN A 96 -9.03 -19.27 -3.58
C ASN A 96 -9.39 -18.54 -2.28
N LYS A 97 -9.83 -19.30 -1.27
CA LYS A 97 -10.24 -18.77 0.05
C LYS A 97 -9.14 -18.00 0.77
N TYR A 98 -7.87 -18.40 0.63
CA TYR A 98 -6.75 -17.71 1.29
C TYR A 98 -6.52 -16.33 0.68
N LEU A 99 -6.56 -16.24 -0.66
CA LEU A 99 -6.37 -14.97 -1.37
C LEU A 99 -7.55 -14.02 -1.11
N LYS A 100 -8.79 -14.51 -1.18
CA LYS A 100 -9.98 -13.71 -0.85
C LYS A 100 -9.93 -13.15 0.57
N HIS A 101 -9.67 -14.03 1.55
CA HIS A 101 -9.63 -13.61 2.95
C HIS A 101 -8.40 -12.76 3.26
N GLY A 102 -7.28 -13.02 2.59
CA GLY A 102 -6.09 -12.18 2.64
C GLY A 102 -6.35 -10.77 2.15
N ALA A 103 -6.96 -10.62 0.96
CA ALA A 103 -7.36 -9.32 0.44
C ALA A 103 -8.29 -8.58 1.42
N MET A 104 -9.34 -9.27 1.91
CA MET A 104 -10.24 -8.73 2.93
C MET A 104 -9.50 -8.24 4.17
N SER A 105 -8.44 -8.94 4.60
CA SER A 105 -7.67 -8.55 5.78
C SER A 105 -6.80 -7.30 5.61
N LEU A 106 -6.44 -6.98 4.38
CA LEU A 106 -5.64 -5.80 4.03
C LEU A 106 -6.51 -4.55 3.80
N THR A 107 -7.84 -4.68 3.77
CA THR A 107 -8.78 -3.56 3.55
C THR A 107 -8.56 -2.40 4.51
N SER A 108 -8.36 -2.69 5.79
CA SER A 108 -8.16 -1.65 6.80
C SER A 108 -6.83 -0.92 6.59
N VAL A 109 -5.80 -1.58 6.04
CA VAL A 109 -4.52 -0.93 5.69
C VAL A 109 -4.71 0.01 4.50
N MET A 110 -5.43 -0.42 3.46
CA MET A 110 -5.77 0.44 2.32
C MET A 110 -6.56 1.68 2.75
N PHE A 111 -7.46 1.51 3.71
CA PHE A 111 -8.22 2.62 4.25
C PHE A 111 -7.37 3.55 5.12
N LEU A 112 -6.50 3.00 5.98
CA LEU A 112 -5.54 3.78 6.76
C LEU A 112 -4.62 4.61 5.86
N ALA A 113 -4.16 4.04 4.74
CA ALA A 113 -3.33 4.73 3.77
C ALA A 113 -4.01 6.02 3.26
N ILE A 114 -5.30 5.96 2.93
CA ILE A 114 -6.13 7.13 2.54
C ILE A 114 -6.20 8.16 3.65
N LEU A 115 -6.39 7.73 4.89
CA LEU A 115 -6.46 8.66 6.02
C LEU A 115 -5.12 9.35 6.32
N PHE A 116 -4.00 8.72 5.98
CA PHE A 116 -2.66 9.29 6.15
C PHE A 116 -2.25 10.26 5.04
N THR A 117 -2.90 10.23 3.88
CA THR A 117 -2.52 11.03 2.70
C THR A 117 -3.52 12.12 2.32
N LEU A 118 -4.75 12.11 2.86
CA LEU A 118 -5.77 13.12 2.52
C LEU A 118 -5.51 14.49 3.17
N ARG A 119 -4.81 15.37 2.45
CA ARG A 119 -5.03 16.82 2.49
C ARG A 119 -5.76 17.27 1.22
N PRO A 120 -7.04 17.69 1.31
CA PRO A 120 -7.86 18.04 0.15
C PRO A 120 -7.39 19.20 -0.73
N SER A 121 -6.47 20.04 -0.24
CA SER A 121 -5.98 21.24 -0.94
C SER A 121 -4.96 20.93 -2.05
N ASP A 122 -4.42 19.71 -2.07
CA ASP A 122 -3.14 19.40 -2.71
C ASP A 122 -3.32 18.51 -3.97
N HIS A 123 -4.56 18.32 -4.42
CA HIS A 123 -5.01 17.29 -5.37
C HIS A 123 -4.75 17.56 -6.87
N GLN A 124 -3.73 18.32 -7.25
CA GLN A 124 -3.57 18.73 -8.67
C GLN A 124 -2.73 17.79 -9.56
N HIS A 125 -2.16 16.70 -9.02
CA HIS A 125 -1.14 15.92 -9.73
C HIS A 125 -1.63 14.55 -10.23
N ILE A 126 -1.17 14.14 -11.43
CA ILE A 126 -1.49 12.84 -12.06
C ILE A 126 -1.14 11.67 -11.13
N LEU A 127 -0.09 11.85 -10.33
CA LEU A 127 0.36 10.90 -9.34
C LEU A 127 -0.67 10.61 -8.23
N GLN A 128 -1.33 11.64 -7.69
CA GLN A 128 -2.38 11.45 -6.70
C GLN A 128 -3.57 10.70 -7.31
N PHE A 129 -3.89 10.96 -8.57
CA PHE A 129 -4.95 10.24 -9.28
C PHE A 129 -4.65 8.74 -9.43
N VAL A 130 -3.42 8.37 -9.83
CA VAL A 130 -3.03 6.95 -9.93
C VAL A 130 -2.99 6.29 -8.56
N TRP A 131 -2.50 7.01 -7.55
CA TRP A 131 -2.54 6.58 -6.16
C TRP A 131 -3.98 6.30 -5.70
N ASP A 132 -4.92 7.22 -5.93
CA ASP A 132 -6.33 7.05 -5.58
C ASP A 132 -6.96 5.87 -6.29
N ILE A 133 -6.64 5.65 -7.57
CA ILE A 133 -7.12 4.49 -8.33
C ILE A 133 -6.70 3.18 -7.67
N VAL A 134 -5.43 3.02 -7.25
CA VAL A 134 -4.96 1.80 -6.57
C VAL A 134 -5.77 1.52 -5.32
N HIS A 135 -5.90 2.52 -4.45
CA HIS A 135 -6.53 2.37 -3.14
C HIS A 135 -8.04 2.15 -3.27
N LEU A 136 -8.72 2.96 -4.07
CA LEU A 136 -10.15 2.82 -4.31
C LEU A 136 -10.47 1.49 -4.98
N SER A 137 -9.69 1.05 -5.96
CA SER A 137 -9.90 -0.25 -6.63
C SER A 137 -9.76 -1.41 -5.64
N GLY A 138 -8.72 -1.38 -4.78
CA GLY A 138 -8.55 -2.37 -3.71
C GLY A 138 -9.73 -2.37 -2.73
N ILE A 139 -10.14 -1.20 -2.27
CA ILE A 139 -11.29 -1.02 -1.37
C ILE A 139 -12.58 -1.56 -1.97
N ILE A 140 -12.87 -1.25 -3.24
CA ILE A 140 -14.09 -1.71 -3.94
C ILE A 140 -14.05 -3.23 -4.10
N ALA A 141 -12.91 -3.80 -4.51
CA ALA A 141 -12.74 -5.24 -4.65
C ALA A 141 -12.95 -5.97 -3.31
N CYS A 142 -12.38 -5.43 -2.23
CA CYS A 142 -12.54 -5.97 -0.89
C CYS A 142 -13.97 -5.81 -0.36
N ALA A 143 -14.63 -4.68 -0.59
CA ALA A 143 -16.03 -4.48 -0.23
C ALA A 143 -16.94 -5.49 -0.93
N TYR A 144 -16.67 -5.79 -2.20
CA TYR A 144 -17.35 -6.86 -2.94
C TYR A 144 -17.10 -8.24 -2.31
N LEU A 145 -15.86 -8.54 -1.88
CA LEU A 145 -15.55 -9.77 -1.16
C LEU A 145 -16.29 -9.87 0.19
N PHE A 146 -16.37 -8.80 0.99
CA PHE A 146 -17.16 -8.76 2.24
C PHE A 146 -18.68 -8.87 2.01
N TYR A 147 -19.15 -8.37 0.87
CA TYR A 147 -20.55 -8.53 0.47
C TYR A 147 -20.88 -10.01 0.24
N LYS A 148 -20.02 -10.72 -0.51
CA LYS A 148 -20.21 -12.13 -0.90
C LYS A 148 -19.83 -13.13 0.18
N ASN A 149 -18.81 -12.83 0.99
CA ASN A 149 -18.18 -13.78 1.91
C ASN A 149 -18.26 -13.30 3.36
N LYS A 150 -18.28 -14.26 4.30
CA LYS A 150 -18.05 -13.97 5.72
C LYS A 150 -16.55 -14.02 5.98
N PHE A 151 -15.98 -12.97 6.55
CA PHE A 151 -14.57 -12.97 6.91
C PHE A 151 -14.26 -14.09 7.91
N ARG A 152 -13.10 -14.72 7.73
CA ARG A 152 -12.54 -15.76 8.61
C ARG A 152 -11.04 -15.52 8.73
N PHE A 153 -10.62 -15.08 9.91
CA PHE A 153 -9.24 -14.67 10.17
C PHE A 153 -8.19 -15.75 9.87
N ARG A 154 -8.46 -17.00 10.25
CA ARG A 154 -7.53 -18.13 10.03
C ARG A 154 -7.13 -18.32 8.56
N TRP A 155 -7.97 -17.93 7.60
CA TRP A 155 -7.67 -18.05 6.17
C TRP A 155 -6.90 -16.84 5.63
N ALA A 156 -6.92 -15.71 6.35
CA ALA A 156 -6.16 -14.53 6.00
C ALA A 156 -4.69 -14.60 6.42
N LEU A 157 -4.36 -15.38 7.46
CA LEU A 157 -3.02 -15.46 8.05
C LEU A 157 -1.89 -15.65 7.02
N PRO A 158 -1.98 -16.55 6.02
CA PRO A 158 -0.90 -16.72 5.05
C PRO A 158 -0.58 -15.44 4.27
N VAL A 159 -1.62 -14.67 3.90
CA VAL A 159 -1.46 -13.42 3.16
C VAL A 159 -0.99 -12.29 4.08
N ILE A 160 -1.44 -12.26 5.34
CA ILE A 160 -0.91 -11.33 6.36
C ILE A 160 0.58 -11.55 6.55
N PHE A 161 1.04 -12.79 6.74
CA PHE A 161 2.46 -13.07 6.93
C PHE A 161 3.28 -12.91 5.65
N SER A 162 2.72 -13.15 4.46
CA SER A 162 3.47 -12.93 3.22
C SER A 162 3.72 -11.45 2.93
N THR A 163 3.09 -10.51 3.65
CA THR A 163 3.49 -9.10 3.60
C THR A 163 4.94 -8.89 4.06
N TRP A 164 5.45 -9.71 5.00
CA TRP A 164 6.87 -9.72 5.35
C TRP A 164 7.74 -10.17 4.18
N VAL A 165 7.30 -11.17 3.42
CA VAL A 165 8.04 -11.63 2.24
C VAL A 165 8.11 -10.50 1.20
N VAL A 166 7.00 -9.81 0.96
CA VAL A 166 6.98 -8.64 0.06
C VAL A 166 7.92 -7.53 0.58
N TYR A 167 7.89 -7.25 1.89
CA TYR A 167 8.80 -6.29 2.51
C TYR A 167 10.28 -6.70 2.38
N TYR A 168 10.65 -7.94 2.71
CA TYR A 168 12.03 -8.40 2.58
C TYR A 168 12.50 -8.49 1.13
N LEU A 169 11.62 -8.88 0.20
CA LEU A 169 11.93 -8.84 -1.22
C LEU A 169 12.18 -7.40 -1.67
N SER A 170 11.35 -6.46 -1.22
CA SER A 170 11.54 -5.05 -1.55
C SER A 170 12.84 -4.52 -0.94
N LEU A 171 13.17 -4.87 0.31
CA LEU A 171 14.46 -4.56 0.91
C LEU A 171 15.63 -5.17 0.13
N PHE A 172 15.54 -6.45 -0.23
CA PHE A 172 16.63 -7.16 -0.93
C PHE A 172 16.89 -6.59 -2.31
N LEU A 173 15.83 -6.26 -3.05
CA LEU A 173 15.93 -5.75 -4.41
C LEU A 173 16.35 -4.27 -4.45
N LEU A 174 16.10 -3.51 -3.37
CA LEU A 174 16.07 -2.03 -3.44
C LEU A 174 16.90 -1.32 -2.36
N LYS A 175 17.38 -2.01 -1.31
CA LYS A 175 18.39 -1.46 -0.39
C LYS A 175 19.80 -1.88 -0.82
N PRO A 176 20.83 -1.03 -0.56
CA PRO A 176 22.23 -1.42 -0.72
C PRO A 176 22.54 -2.68 0.09
N TRP A 177 23.11 -3.67 -0.58
CA TRP A 177 23.62 -4.91 0.01
C TRP A 177 25.16 -4.84 0.06
N PRO A 178 25.89 -5.57 0.93
CA PRO A 178 27.36 -5.53 1.01
C PRO A 178 28.13 -5.80 -0.31
N PHE A 179 27.48 -6.34 -1.34
CA PHE A 179 28.07 -6.47 -2.69
C PHE A 179 27.90 -5.21 -3.57
N TRP A 180 27.22 -4.20 -3.05
CA TRP A 180 26.84 -2.93 -3.68
C TRP A 180 27.38 -1.74 -2.89
N GLU A 181 28.26 -1.94 -1.90
CA GLU A 181 28.89 -0.86 -1.09
C GLU A 181 29.65 0.16 -1.95
N ASN A 182 30.09 -0.24 -3.15
CA ASN A 182 30.71 0.65 -4.13
C ASN A 182 29.73 1.16 -5.20
N ASN A 183 28.46 0.77 -5.12
CA ASN A 183 27.41 1.29 -5.98
C ASN A 183 26.78 2.51 -5.31
N HIS A 184 27.33 3.65 -5.68
CA HIS A 184 26.87 5.00 -5.38
C HIS A 184 25.33 5.16 -5.55
N LEU A 185 24.70 4.37 -6.42
CA LEU A 185 23.29 4.38 -6.76
C LEU A 185 22.41 3.55 -5.81
N ALA A 186 22.57 3.64 -4.48
CA ALA A 186 21.79 2.80 -3.57
C ALA A 186 20.98 3.61 -2.54
N TYR A 187 19.69 3.27 -2.40
CA TYR A 187 18.72 4.01 -1.61
C TYR A 187 18.58 3.53 -0.17
N TYR A 188 18.41 4.48 0.75
CA TYR A 188 17.92 4.22 2.10
C TYR A 188 16.41 4.46 2.14
N GLY A 189 15.62 3.45 2.53
CA GLY A 189 14.21 3.67 2.86
C GLY A 189 14.11 4.63 4.04
N ILE A 190 13.50 5.80 3.84
CA ILE A 190 13.29 6.82 4.86
C ILE A 190 11.85 6.72 5.36
N ASN A 191 11.68 6.67 6.68
CA ASN A 191 10.38 6.87 7.33
C ASN A 191 9.94 8.32 7.11
N GLN A 192 8.85 8.50 6.38
CA GLN A 192 8.36 9.82 5.98
C GLN A 192 7.68 10.58 7.11
N ILE A 193 7.34 9.91 8.22
CA ILE A 193 6.75 10.54 9.40
C ILE A 193 7.80 11.38 10.16
N ASN A 194 9.08 11.00 10.08
CA ASN A 194 10.14 11.66 10.86
C ASN A 194 11.47 11.81 10.13
N LYS A 195 11.48 11.57 8.81
CA LYS A 195 12.67 11.57 7.93
C LYS A 195 13.81 10.67 8.44
N MET A 196 13.54 9.70 9.31
CA MET A 196 14.56 8.77 9.80
C MET A 196 14.69 7.57 8.85
N PRO A 197 15.89 7.16 8.45
CA PRO A 197 16.08 5.88 7.78
C PRO A 197 15.46 4.72 8.57
N PHE A 198 14.90 3.73 7.89
CA PHE A 198 14.45 2.48 8.49
C PHE A 198 15.68 1.69 9.00
N TYR A 199 16.14 2.03 10.21
CA TYR A 199 17.33 1.46 10.85
C TYR A 199 17.07 0.11 11.54
N PHE A 200 15.80 -0.27 11.74
CA PHE A 200 15.42 -1.38 12.62
C PHE A 200 15.25 -2.74 11.91
N TYR A 201 15.72 -2.87 10.67
CA TYR A 201 15.77 -4.14 9.93
C TYR A 201 14.44 -4.93 9.94
N GLY A 202 13.29 -4.25 9.91
CA GLY A 202 11.97 -4.88 9.85
C GLY A 202 11.26 -5.08 11.19
N LEU A 203 11.86 -4.71 12.33
CA LEU A 203 11.17 -4.73 13.63
C LEU A 203 9.99 -3.74 13.68
N GLU A 204 10.07 -2.63 12.96
CA GLU A 204 8.96 -1.69 12.74
C GLU A 204 7.75 -2.37 12.08
N PHE A 205 7.99 -3.42 11.29
CA PHE A 205 6.95 -4.19 10.63
C PHE A 205 6.24 -5.14 11.60
N ALA A 206 6.86 -5.49 12.73
CA ALA A 206 6.19 -6.26 13.78
C ALA A 206 5.02 -5.47 14.39
N LEU A 207 5.19 -4.15 14.58
CA LEU A 207 4.12 -3.27 15.03
C LEU A 207 2.99 -3.18 13.98
N ALA A 208 3.35 -3.02 12.70
CA ALA A 208 2.37 -3.00 11.61
C ALA A 208 1.55 -4.31 11.52
N ILE A 209 2.21 -5.47 11.65
CA ILE A 209 1.55 -6.79 11.71
C ILE A 209 0.68 -6.92 12.95
N PHE A 210 1.16 -6.46 14.11
CA PHE A 210 0.38 -6.49 15.35
C PHE A 210 -0.92 -5.69 15.22
N ILE A 211 -0.84 -4.47 14.64
CA ILE A 211 -2.01 -3.63 14.35
C ILE A 211 -2.94 -4.37 13.37
N LEU A 212 -2.39 -4.91 12.29
CA LEU A 212 -3.16 -5.64 11.28
C LEU A 212 -3.89 -6.85 11.87
N ILE A 213 -3.21 -7.65 12.67
CA ILE A 213 -3.78 -8.80 13.37
C ILE A 213 -4.88 -8.34 14.33
N SER A 214 -4.63 -7.29 15.12
CA SER A 214 -5.58 -6.78 16.11
C SER A 214 -6.87 -6.29 15.47
N ILE A 215 -6.76 -5.51 14.38
CA ILE A 215 -7.92 -5.05 13.60
C ILE A 215 -8.70 -6.25 13.08
N ASN A 216 -8.02 -7.22 12.46
CA ASN A 216 -8.67 -8.37 11.84
C ASN A 216 -9.30 -9.34 12.84
N LEU A 217 -8.69 -9.50 14.02
CA LEU A 217 -9.30 -10.23 15.14
C LEU A 217 -10.58 -9.53 15.61
N GLY A 218 -10.55 -8.19 15.74
CA GLY A 218 -11.72 -7.39 16.05
C GLY A 218 -12.84 -7.56 15.02
N VAL A 219 -12.53 -7.46 13.72
CA VAL A 219 -13.49 -7.72 12.63
C VAL A 219 -14.05 -9.14 12.75
N SER A 220 -13.20 -10.15 12.90
CA SER A 220 -13.63 -11.56 12.99
C SER A 220 -14.50 -11.85 14.22
N GLY A 221 -14.23 -11.20 15.36
CA GLY A 221 -14.97 -11.36 16.60
C GLY A 221 -16.28 -10.59 16.65
N LEU A 222 -16.35 -9.41 16.01
CA LEU A 222 -17.55 -8.57 15.98
C LEU A 222 -18.50 -8.92 14.82
N GLN A 223 -17.99 -9.39 13.68
CA GLN A 223 -18.82 -9.72 12.51
C GLN A 223 -20.02 -10.64 12.81
N PRO A 224 -19.92 -11.69 13.67
CA PRO A 224 -21.08 -12.55 13.98
C PRO A 224 -22.26 -11.80 14.62
N LYS A 225 -22.01 -10.65 15.26
CA LYS A 225 -23.05 -9.79 15.85
C LYS A 225 -23.84 -9.01 14.80
N PHE A 226 -23.37 -8.96 13.56
CA PHE A 226 -24.00 -8.24 12.46
C PHE A 226 -24.59 -9.21 11.42
N THR A 227 -25.91 -9.18 11.26
CA THR A 227 -26.63 -10.04 10.30
C THR A 227 -26.67 -9.44 8.88
N GLY A 228 -26.64 -8.11 8.76
CA GLY A 228 -26.72 -7.40 7.49
C GLY A 228 -25.42 -7.42 6.67
N ARG A 229 -25.51 -7.68 5.36
CA ARG A 229 -24.36 -7.66 4.44
C ARG A 229 -23.62 -6.30 4.45
N LYS A 230 -24.37 -5.20 4.50
CA LYS A 230 -23.81 -3.83 4.55
C LYS A 230 -22.95 -3.61 5.79
N ALA A 231 -23.41 -4.07 6.95
CA ALA A 231 -22.66 -3.94 8.20
C ALA A 231 -21.30 -4.68 8.15
N ARG A 232 -21.24 -5.84 7.48
CA ARG A 232 -19.97 -6.57 7.29
C ARG A 232 -18.96 -5.83 6.41
N ILE A 233 -19.44 -5.03 5.44
CA ILE A 233 -18.57 -4.20 4.61
C ILE A 233 -18.03 -3.03 5.42
N ILE A 234 -18.89 -2.38 6.22
CA ILE A 234 -18.53 -1.18 6.98
C ILE A 234 -17.59 -1.49 8.15
N LEU A 235 -17.75 -2.64 8.80
CA LEU A 235 -16.99 -3.05 9.99
C LEU A 235 -15.45 -2.90 9.85
N PRO A 236 -14.76 -3.41 8.82
CA PRO A 236 -13.32 -3.23 8.66
C PRO A 236 -12.89 -1.76 8.54
N PHE A 237 -13.73 -0.88 8.00
CA PHE A 237 -13.44 0.56 7.93
C PHE A 237 -13.57 1.22 9.29
N ILE A 238 -14.60 0.88 10.07
CA ILE A 238 -14.75 1.34 11.46
C ILE A 238 -13.53 0.92 12.29
N MET A 239 -13.12 -0.34 12.20
CA MET A 239 -11.96 -0.84 12.94
C MET A 239 -10.66 -0.16 12.49
N GLY A 240 -10.50 0.09 11.19
CA GLY A 240 -9.39 0.88 10.65
C GLY A 240 -9.39 2.32 11.16
N PHE A 241 -10.54 2.99 11.19
CA PHE A 241 -10.69 4.35 11.71
C PHE A 241 -10.36 4.45 13.20
N ILE A 242 -10.79 3.48 14.01
CA ILE A 242 -10.42 3.41 15.43
C ILE A 242 -8.90 3.26 15.58
N ALA A 243 -8.27 2.38 14.78
CA ALA A 243 -6.82 2.23 14.80
C ALA A 243 -6.11 3.53 14.39
N TYR A 244 -6.61 4.23 13.37
CA TYR A 244 -6.11 5.56 12.97
C TYR A 244 -6.11 6.54 14.16
N LEU A 245 -7.25 6.68 14.86
CA LEU A 245 -7.36 7.59 16.00
C LEU A 245 -6.40 7.23 17.14
N ILE A 246 -6.21 5.94 17.41
CA ILE A 246 -5.24 5.47 18.42
C ILE A 246 -3.82 5.86 18.00
N LEU A 247 -3.44 5.60 16.76
CA LEU A 247 -2.10 5.92 16.25
C LEU A 247 -1.84 7.43 16.25
N LEU A 248 -2.85 8.23 15.89
CA LEU A 248 -2.80 9.69 15.95
C LEU A 248 -2.61 10.19 17.39
N PHE A 249 -3.39 9.67 18.35
CA PHE A 249 -3.30 10.06 19.77
C PHE A 249 -1.96 9.68 20.39
N LEU A 250 -1.36 8.56 19.97
CA LEU A 250 -0.03 8.13 20.39
C LEU A 250 1.11 8.90 19.72
N GLY A 251 0.80 9.83 18.80
CA GLY A 251 1.80 10.58 18.04
C GLY A 251 2.60 9.72 17.05
N LEU A 252 2.09 8.53 16.71
CA LEU A 252 2.70 7.60 15.75
C LEU A 252 2.38 7.96 14.30
N VAL A 253 1.45 8.89 14.10
CA VAL A 253 1.07 9.46 12.81
C VAL A 253 1.25 10.96 12.92
N GLN A 254 2.15 11.50 12.11
CA GLN A 254 2.29 12.95 11.93
C GLN A 254 1.76 13.27 10.54
N LEU A 255 0.71 14.07 10.48
CA LEU A 255 0.22 14.62 9.21
C LEU A 255 1.12 15.81 8.88
N GLU A 256 2.06 15.63 7.96
CA GLU A 256 2.92 16.74 7.51
C GLU A 256 2.07 17.83 6.84
N HIS A 257 2.41 19.09 7.14
CA HIS A 257 1.87 20.23 6.40
C HIS A 257 2.63 20.29 5.07
N LEU A 258 2.03 19.80 3.99
CA LEU A 258 2.56 20.02 2.66
C LEU A 258 2.27 21.48 2.28
N ASP A 259 3.32 22.27 2.08
CA ASP A 259 3.24 23.59 1.45
C ASP A 259 3.55 23.38 -0.03
N ILE A 260 2.52 23.08 -0.80
CA ILE A 260 2.65 22.88 -2.23
C ILE A 260 2.41 24.25 -2.84
N GLY A 261 3.51 24.94 -3.15
CA GLY A 261 3.44 26.19 -3.90
C GLY A 261 2.57 25.96 -5.15
N THR A 262 1.61 26.85 -5.39
CA THR A 262 0.77 26.79 -6.58
C THR A 262 1.64 26.85 -7.83
N CYS A 263 1.56 25.82 -8.67
CA CYS A 263 1.91 25.90 -10.08
C CYS A 263 0.67 26.29 -10.89
#